data_AF-A0AAN6PAY1-F1
#
_entry.id   AF-A0AAN6PAY1-F1
#
_cell.length_a   1.000
_cell.length_b   1.000
_cell.length_c   1.000
_cell.angle_alpha   90.00
_cell.angle_beta   90.00
_cell.angle_gamma   90.00
#
_symmetry.space_group_name_H-M   'P 1'
#
loop_
_entity.id
_entity.type
_entity.pdbx_description
1 polymer ?
#
loop_
_entity_poly.entity_id
_entity_poly.type
_entity_poly.pdbx_seq_one_letter_code
_entity_poly.pdbx_strand_id
1 'polypeptide(L)'
;MVNLAEIGAKLTAGRQSGQELSPTARAAIVGAVAAGASQSAVARAFRVDRTAVYRILQRFESSTTVESKPRTGRPEVLTRREKRYILQLAKRYPRLTTQILINTIDGRISRSTIHRIV
;
A
#
# COMPACT_ATOMS: atom_id res chain seq x y z
N MET A 1 12.86 26.39 -22.65
CA MET A 1 13.42 25.59 -21.53
C MET A 1 12.27 25.16 -20.65
N VAL A 2 12.22 23.89 -20.25
CA VAL A 2 11.18 23.40 -19.31
C VAL A 2 11.54 23.83 -17.90
N ASN A 3 10.62 24.46 -17.17
CA ASN A 3 10.85 24.91 -15.79
C ASN A 3 10.21 23.95 -14.76
N LEU A 4 10.62 24.08 -13.49
CA LEU A 4 10.14 23.22 -12.40
C LEU A 4 8.61 23.27 -12.21
N ALA A 5 7.99 24.44 -12.40
CA ALA A 5 6.57 24.63 -12.22
C ALA A 5 5.74 23.91 -13.31
N GLU A 6 6.18 23.97 -14.56
CA GLU A 6 5.58 23.24 -15.68
C GLU A 6 5.69 21.73 -15.50
N ILE A 7 6.84 21.24 -15.04
CA ILE A 7 7.04 19.81 -14.75
C ILE A 7 6.08 19.36 -13.66
N GLY A 8 6.07 20.07 -12.53
CA GLY A 8 5.21 19.75 -11.40
C GLY A 8 3.72 19.76 -11.78
N ALA A 9 3.27 20.79 -12.50
CA ALA A 9 1.90 20.89 -12.98
C ALA A 9 1.51 19.74 -13.92
N LYS A 10 2.38 19.35 -14.86
CA LYS A 10 2.11 18.24 -15.79
C LYS A 10 2.10 16.87 -15.10
N LEU A 11 3.08 16.61 -14.22
CA LEU A 11 3.21 15.32 -13.53
C LEU A 11 2.15 15.10 -12.45
N THR A 12 1.49 16.16 -12.00
CA THR A 12 0.41 16.09 -11.00
C THR A 12 -0.96 16.43 -11.56
N ALA A 13 -1.05 16.66 -12.88
CA ALA A 13 -2.32 16.91 -13.56
C ALA A 13 -3.29 15.74 -13.35
N GLY A 14 -4.55 16.05 -13.02
CA GLY A 14 -5.59 15.05 -12.84
C GLY A 14 -5.52 14.23 -11.53
N ARG A 15 -4.57 14.52 -10.62
CA ARG A 15 -4.51 13.83 -9.32
C ARG A 15 -5.73 14.17 -8.47
N GLN A 16 -6.44 13.14 -8.00
CA GLN A 16 -7.56 13.30 -7.06
C GLN A 16 -7.07 13.43 -5.61
N SER A 17 -7.93 13.97 -4.73
CA SER A 17 -7.65 14.01 -3.29
C SER A 17 -7.51 12.60 -2.73
N GLY A 18 -6.50 12.37 -1.89
CA GLY A 18 -6.19 11.04 -1.33
C GLY A 18 -5.50 10.06 -2.29
N GLN A 19 -5.31 10.43 -3.57
CA GLN A 19 -4.55 9.62 -4.51
C GLN A 19 -3.05 9.74 -4.24
N GLU A 20 -2.34 8.61 -4.35
CA GLU A 20 -0.89 8.57 -4.22
C GLU A 20 -0.21 9.31 -5.38
N LEU A 21 0.92 9.96 -5.08
CA LEU A 21 1.75 10.58 -6.11
C LEU A 21 2.31 9.50 -7.04
N SER A 22 2.33 9.78 -8.34
CA SER A 22 2.96 8.89 -9.32
C SER A 22 4.47 8.71 -9.04
N PRO A 23 5.05 7.55 -9.37
CA PRO A 23 6.49 7.34 -9.20
C PRO A 23 7.34 8.36 -9.96
N THR A 24 6.88 8.77 -11.15
CA THR A 24 7.52 9.82 -11.97
C THR A 24 7.52 11.18 -11.26
N ALA A 25 6.39 11.58 -10.65
CA ALA A 25 6.33 12.82 -9.87
C ALA A 25 7.27 12.78 -8.66
N ARG A 26 7.37 11.64 -7.96
CA ARG A 26 8.29 11.47 -6.82
C ARG A 26 9.75 11.55 -7.26
N ALA A 27 10.11 10.87 -8.35
CA ALA A 27 11.46 10.93 -8.91
C ALA A 27 11.85 12.36 -9.29
N ALA A 28 10.93 13.11 -9.92
CA ALA A 28 11.15 14.51 -10.28
C ALA A 28 11.29 15.41 -9.04
N ILE A 29 10.53 15.16 -7.97
CA ILE A 29 10.67 15.87 -6.68
C ILE A 29 12.06 15.62 -6.07
N VAL A 30 12.48 14.35 -6.00
CA VAL A 30 13.81 13.98 -5.46
C VAL A 30 14.91 14.65 -6.28
N GLY A 31 14.84 14.54 -7.61
CA GLY A 31 15.81 15.15 -8.52
C GLY A 31 15.85 16.67 -8.41
N ALA A 32 14.71 17.34 -8.30
CA ALA A 32 14.64 18.80 -8.15
C ALA A 32 15.31 19.27 -6.85
N VAL A 33 15.09 18.56 -5.73
CA VAL A 33 15.74 18.88 -4.46
C VAL A 33 17.24 18.59 -4.53
N ALA A 34 17.64 17.47 -5.13
CA ALA A 34 19.06 17.13 -5.33
C ALA A 34 19.79 18.17 -6.21
N ALA A 35 19.09 18.77 -7.17
CA ALA A 35 19.59 19.87 -7.99
C ALA A 35 19.61 21.24 -7.27
N GLY A 36 19.29 21.29 -5.97
CA GLY A 36 19.38 22.50 -5.14
C GLY A 36 18.08 23.30 -5.02
N ALA A 37 16.95 22.84 -5.57
CA ALA A 37 15.67 23.53 -5.38
C ALA A 37 15.19 23.40 -3.92
N SER A 38 14.70 24.50 -3.34
CA SER A 38 14.14 24.46 -1.99
C SER A 38 12.89 23.59 -1.92
N GLN A 39 12.72 22.84 -0.83
CA GLN A 39 11.54 21.98 -0.62
C GLN A 39 10.22 22.77 -0.75
N SER A 40 10.19 24.03 -0.31
CA SER A 40 9.03 24.90 -0.44
C SER A 40 8.71 25.27 -1.90
N ALA A 41 9.73 25.47 -2.73
CA ALA A 41 9.53 25.74 -4.16
C ALA A 41 9.03 24.48 -4.89
N VAL A 42 9.60 23.32 -4.57
CA VAL A 42 9.17 22.02 -5.12
C VAL A 42 7.73 21.70 -4.70
N ALA A 43 7.37 21.92 -3.44
CA ALA A 43 6.00 21.75 -2.94
C ALA A 43 4.98 22.57 -3.74
N ARG A 44 5.28 23.86 -3.97
CA ARG A 44 4.46 24.75 -4.79
C ARG A 44 4.33 24.28 -6.24
N ALA A 45 5.44 23.85 -6.85
CA ALA A 45 5.44 23.35 -8.23
C ALA A 45 4.58 22.09 -8.42
N PHE A 46 4.64 21.15 -7.48
CA PHE A 46 3.93 19.87 -7.54
C PHE A 46 2.56 19.88 -6.85
N ARG A 47 2.09 21.03 -6.36
CA ARG A 47 0.80 21.17 -5.65
C ARG A 47 0.65 20.13 -4.53
N VAL A 48 1.68 20.01 -3.71
CA VAL A 48 1.73 19.12 -2.54
C VAL A 48 2.17 19.91 -1.32
N ASP A 49 1.88 19.39 -0.14
CA ASP A 49 2.40 19.96 1.10
C ASP A 49 3.91 19.79 1.20
N ARG A 50 4.59 20.75 1.83
CA ARG A 50 6.04 20.66 2.10
C ARG A 50 6.39 19.40 2.91
N THR A 51 5.50 18.99 3.82
CA THR A 51 5.64 17.75 4.60
C THR A 51 5.62 16.50 3.72
N ALA A 52 4.86 16.52 2.61
CA ALA A 52 4.86 15.43 1.64
C ALA A 52 6.21 15.34 0.92
N VAL A 53 6.80 16.48 0.52
CA VAL A 53 8.16 16.52 -0.06
C VAL A 53 9.18 15.95 0.92
N TYR A 54 9.15 16.39 2.18
CA TYR A 54 10.03 15.86 3.22
C TYR A 54 9.89 14.33 3.38
N ARG A 55 8.67 13.81 3.47
CA ARG A 55 8.41 12.36 3.59
C ARG A 55 8.88 11.57 2.38
N ILE A 56 8.78 12.14 1.17
CA ILE A 56 9.27 11.52 -0.06
C ILE A 56 10.79 11.38 0.00
N LEU A 57 11.51 12.43 0.40
CA LEU A 57 12.97 12.41 0.56
C LEU A 57 13.39 11.37 1.62
N GLN A 58 12.80 11.41 2.81
CA GLN A 58 13.09 10.46 3.89
C GLN A 58 12.83 8.99 3.47
N ARG A 59 11.76 8.76 2.70
CA ARG A 59 11.47 7.42 2.15
C ARG A 59 12.50 7.02 1.10
N PHE A 60 12.91 7.94 0.25
CA PHE A 60 13.90 7.67 -0.79
C PHE A 60 15.26 7.33 -0.17
N GLU A 61 15.70 8.06 0.85
CA GLU A 61 16.94 7.78 1.59
C GLU A 61 16.92 6.39 2.24
N SER A 62 15.79 5.97 2.81
CA SER A 62 15.68 4.68 3.51
C SER A 62 15.46 3.47 2.61
N SER A 63 14.78 3.63 1.47
CA SER A 63 14.35 2.50 0.64
C SER A 63 14.89 2.51 -0.79
N THR A 64 15.55 3.59 -1.21
CA THR A 64 16.12 3.80 -2.56
C THR A 64 15.11 3.54 -3.69
N THR A 65 13.80 3.62 -3.38
CA THR A 65 12.72 3.41 -4.35
C THR A 65 11.74 4.56 -4.34
N VAL A 66 11.24 4.89 -5.52
CA VAL A 66 10.17 5.87 -5.73
C VAL A 66 8.78 5.20 -5.75
N GLU A 67 8.75 3.87 -5.83
CA GLU A 67 7.51 3.11 -5.92
C GLU A 67 6.74 3.13 -4.60
N SER A 68 5.42 3.07 -4.73
CA SER A 68 4.57 2.84 -3.57
C SER A 68 4.70 1.41 -3.09
N LYS A 69 4.89 1.24 -1.78
CA LYS A 69 4.72 -0.07 -1.15
C LYS A 69 3.26 -0.51 -1.28
N PRO A 70 3.00 -1.82 -1.44
CA PRO A 70 1.63 -2.33 -1.37
C PRO A 70 1.01 -1.92 -0.04
N ARG A 71 -0.27 -1.50 -0.09
CA ARG A 71 -1.00 -1.12 1.11
C ARG A 71 -1.11 -2.32 2.04
N THR A 72 -0.86 -2.10 3.32
CA THR A 72 -1.10 -3.12 4.34
C THR A 72 -2.61 -3.33 4.46
N GLY A 73 -3.08 -4.50 4.05
CA GLY A 73 -4.47 -4.91 4.26
C GLY A 73 -4.78 -5.14 5.74
N ARG A 74 -6.04 -5.43 6.04
CA ARG A 74 -6.46 -5.85 7.39
C ARG A 74 -5.73 -7.14 7.76
N PRO A 75 -5.09 -7.23 8.94
CA PRO A 75 -4.49 -8.47 9.42
C PRO A 75 -5.50 -9.62 9.41
N GLU A 76 -5.05 -10.79 9.01
CA GLU A 76 -5.91 -11.97 8.96
C GLU A 76 -6.25 -12.44 10.38
N VAL A 77 -7.50 -12.84 10.58
CA VAL A 77 -7.96 -13.40 11.86
C VAL A 77 -7.30 -14.76 12.14
N LEU A 78 -6.99 -15.51 11.09
CA LEU A 78 -6.42 -16.86 11.17
C LEU A 78 -4.92 -16.83 10.92
N THR A 79 -4.19 -17.57 11.75
CA THR A 79 -2.79 -17.85 11.52
C THR A 79 -2.60 -18.83 10.36
N ARG A 80 -1.39 -18.86 9.79
CA ARG A 80 -1.02 -19.83 8.75
C ARG A 80 -1.22 -21.29 9.21
N ARG A 81 -1.01 -21.58 10.49
CA ARG A 81 -1.16 -22.93 11.06
C ARG A 81 -2.62 -23.37 11.10
N GLU A 82 -3.51 -22.49 11.53
CA GLU A 82 -4.95 -22.77 11.61
C GLU A 82 -5.56 -22.94 10.22
N LYS A 83 -5.19 -22.10 9.25
CA LYS A 83 -5.61 -22.28 7.85
C LYS A 83 -5.21 -23.64 7.30
N ARG A 84 -3.96 -24.06 7.56
CA ARG A 84 -3.46 -25.37 7.15
C ARG A 84 -4.22 -26.51 7.82
N TYR A 85 -4.52 -26.38 9.11
CA TYR A 85 -5.29 -27.37 9.85
C TYR A 85 -6.70 -27.53 9.28
N ILE A 86 -7.41 -26.43 9.02
CA ILE A 86 -8.75 -26.44 8.40
C ILE A 86 -8.70 -27.11 7.03
N LEU A 87 -7.72 -26.76 6.18
CA LEU A 87 -7.55 -27.37 4.87
C LEU A 87 -7.32 -28.89 4.93
N GLN A 88 -6.49 -29.35 5.86
CA GLN A 88 -6.23 -30.77 6.06
C GLN A 88 -7.47 -31.51 6.54
N LEU A 89 -8.22 -30.90 7.47
CA LEU A 89 -9.43 -31.49 8.02
C LEU A 89 -10.54 -31.60 6.96
N ALA A 90 -10.73 -30.55 6.15
CA ALA A 90 -11.67 -30.54 5.03
C ALA A 90 -11.31 -31.58 3.96
N LYS A 91 -10.02 -31.74 3.64
CA LYS A 91 -9.55 -32.77 2.71
C LYS A 91 -9.75 -34.19 3.23
N ARG A 92 -9.50 -34.41 4.52
CA ARG A 92 -9.64 -35.73 5.16
C ARG A 92 -11.10 -36.15 5.28
N TYR A 93 -12.00 -35.20 5.53
CA TYR A 93 -13.43 -35.45 5.74
C TYR A 93 -14.28 -34.49 4.89
N PRO A 94 -14.47 -34.80 3.59
CA PRO A 94 -15.12 -33.87 2.64
C PRO A 94 -16.60 -33.60 2.92
N ARG A 95 -17.27 -34.43 3.73
CA ARG A 95 -18.68 -34.25 4.13
C ARG A 95 -18.85 -33.48 5.44
N LEU A 96 -17.77 -32.95 6.04
CA LEU A 96 -17.86 -32.14 7.26
C LEU A 96 -18.61 -30.84 7.01
N THR A 97 -19.52 -30.50 7.91
CA THR A 97 -20.22 -29.22 7.89
C THR A 97 -19.26 -28.09 8.24
N THR A 98 -19.39 -26.95 7.54
CA THR A 98 -18.64 -25.71 7.83
C THR A 98 -18.73 -25.30 9.30
N GLN A 99 -19.87 -25.53 9.96
CA GLN A 99 -20.06 -25.22 11.38
C GLN A 99 -19.10 -26.00 12.29
N ILE A 100 -18.80 -27.25 11.95
CA ILE A 100 -17.85 -28.07 12.72
C ILE A 100 -16.45 -27.49 12.55
N LEU A 101 -16.06 -27.14 11.32
CA LEU A 101 -14.77 -26.50 11.04
C LEU A 101 -14.62 -25.17 11.81
N ILE A 102 -15.69 -24.39 11.95
CA ILE A 102 -15.70 -23.16 12.76
C ILE A 102 -15.44 -23.48 14.24
N ASN A 103 -16.12 -24.49 14.78
CA ASN A 103 -16.00 -24.88 16.18
C ASN A 103 -14.61 -25.45 16.52
N THR A 104 -13.89 -26.04 15.56
CA THR A 104 -12.52 -26.55 15.80
C THR A 104 -11.48 -25.48 16.11
N ILE A 105 -11.80 -24.20 15.86
CA ILE A 105 -10.90 -23.07 16.11
C ILE A 105 -11.59 -21.99 16.97
N ASP A 106 -12.39 -22.43 17.93
CA ASP A 106 -13.05 -21.58 18.95
C ASP A 106 -14.15 -20.64 18.41
N GLY A 107 -14.71 -20.88 17.23
CA GLY A 107 -15.91 -20.17 16.77
C GLY A 107 -15.69 -18.72 16.32
N ARG A 108 -14.45 -18.23 16.36
CA ARG A 108 -14.08 -16.83 16.10
C ARG A 108 -14.12 -16.39 14.63
N ILE A 109 -14.54 -17.26 13.71
CA ILE A 109 -14.66 -16.95 12.29
C ILE A 109 -16.06 -17.22 11.75
N SER A 110 -16.45 -16.47 10.71
CA SER A 110 -17.69 -16.71 9.98
C SER A 110 -17.54 -17.82 8.93
N ARG A 111 -18.69 -18.36 8.47
CA ARG A 111 -18.75 -19.33 7.37
C ARG A 111 -18.05 -18.83 6.11
N SER A 112 -18.22 -17.55 5.77
CA SER A 112 -17.56 -16.93 4.61
C SER A 112 -16.04 -16.98 4.68
N THR A 113 -15.46 -16.93 5.90
CA THR A 113 -14.00 -17.05 6.06
C THR A 113 -13.52 -18.46 5.74
N ILE A 114 -14.30 -19.50 6.05
CA ILE A 114 -13.97 -20.88 5.69
C ILE A 114 -14.05 -21.09 4.18
N HIS A 115 -15.08 -20.57 3.53
CA HIS A 115 -15.22 -20.67 2.06
C HIS A 115 -14.14 -19.90 1.28
N ARG A 116 -13.43 -18.95 1.90
CA ARG A 116 -12.26 -18.31 1.28
C ARG A 116 -11.00 -19.18 1.38
N ILE A 117 -11.02 -20.22 2.20
CA ILE A 117 -9.86 -21.08 2.49
C ILE A 117 -10.00 -22.43 1.78
N VAL A 118 -11.14 -23.10 1.98
CA VAL A 118 -11.47 -24.42 1.42
C VAL A 118 -12.07 -24.26 0.04
#